data_AF-A0A5J4PUE7-F1
#
_entry.id   AF-A0A5J4PUE7-F1
#
_cell.length_a   1.000
_cell.length_b   1.000
_cell.length_c   1.000
_cell.angle_alpha   90.00
_cell.angle_beta   90.00
_cell.angle_gamma   90.00
#
_symmetry.space_group_name_H-M   'P 1'
#
loop_
_entity.id
_entity.type
_entity.pdbx_description
1 polymer ?
#
loop_
_entity_poly.entity_id
_entity_poly.type
_entity_poly.pdbx_seq_one_letter_code
_entity_poly.pdbx_strand_id
1 'polypeptide(L)'
;YKDCEGGSLLPFTYEQRYNEAIKEAFKLAGIDRMVTILDPLTNEEIKKSLYEVASSHMARRTFIGNIYKKVKDPNLVGALSGHKEGSKAFSRYREIDEEMKKELVNLLD
;
A
#
# COMPACT_ATOMS: atom_id res chain seq x y z
N TYR A 1 -20.72 -5.27 13.50
CA TYR A 1 -21.61 -4.98 12.37
C TYR A 1 -23.05 -5.48 12.55
N LYS A 2 -23.46 -6.01 13.74
CA LYS A 2 -24.86 -6.38 13.96
C LYS A 2 -25.76 -5.20 14.38
N ASP A 3 -25.17 -4.09 14.84
CA ASP A 3 -25.92 -2.99 15.48
C ASP A 3 -25.70 -1.62 14.79
N CYS A 4 -25.52 -1.61 13.47
CA CYS A 4 -25.45 -0.36 12.70
C CYS A 4 -26.80 -0.15 12.00
N GLU A 5 -27.73 0.57 12.64
CA GLU A 5 -29.05 0.91 12.08
C GLU A 5 -29.02 1.96 10.95
N GLY A 6 -27.83 2.36 10.49
CA GLY A 6 -27.65 3.25 9.33
C GLY A 6 -27.35 2.47 8.05
N GLY A 7 -27.92 2.91 6.93
CA GLY A 7 -27.52 2.42 5.61
C GLY A 7 -26.00 2.53 5.42
N SER A 8 -25.40 1.59 4.70
CA SER A 8 -23.96 1.62 4.44
C SER A 8 -23.57 2.87 3.66
N LEU A 9 -22.48 3.54 4.06
CA LEU A 9 -21.96 4.73 3.37
C LEU A 9 -21.68 4.45 1.88
N LEU A 10 -21.23 3.23 1.58
CA LEU A 10 -20.96 2.74 0.24
C LEU A 10 -21.87 1.55 -0.09
N PRO A 11 -22.19 1.32 -1.38
CA PRO A 11 -22.86 0.10 -1.80
C PRO A 11 -22.07 -1.13 -1.36
N PHE A 12 -22.79 -2.20 -1.01
CA PHE A 12 -22.17 -3.48 -0.72
C PHE A 12 -21.41 -4.00 -1.95
N THR A 13 -20.15 -4.33 -1.77
CA THR A 13 -19.31 -4.96 -2.80
C THR A 13 -18.43 -6.03 -2.17
N TYR A 14 -18.07 -7.03 -2.98
CA TYR A 14 -17.07 -8.01 -2.60
C TYR A 14 -15.66 -7.46 -2.83
N GLU A 15 -14.69 -7.92 -2.03
CA GLU A 15 -13.30 -7.51 -2.14
C GLU A 15 -12.72 -7.77 -3.54
N GLN A 16 -13.07 -8.91 -4.15
CA GLN A 16 -12.65 -9.27 -5.51
C GLN A 16 -13.09 -8.23 -6.54
N ARG A 17 -14.38 -7.84 -6.51
CA ARG A 17 -14.92 -6.80 -7.40
C ARG A 17 -14.28 -5.43 -7.17
N TYR A 18 -13.96 -5.11 -5.93
CA TYR A 18 -13.26 -3.87 -5.61
C TYR A 18 -11.85 -3.86 -6.19
N ASN A 19 -11.13 -4.98 -6.11
CA ASN A 19 -9.81 -5.12 -6.73
C ASN A 19 -9.91 -5.08 -8.26
N GLU A 20 -10.90 -5.72 -8.89
CA GLU A 20 -11.14 -5.64 -10.34
C GLU A 20 -11.31 -4.20 -10.80
N ALA A 21 -12.13 -3.41 -10.10
CA ALA A 21 -12.32 -1.99 -10.40
C ALA A 21 -11.01 -1.18 -10.27
N ILE A 22 -10.17 -1.50 -9.29
CA ILE A 22 -8.83 -0.87 -9.15
C ILE A 22 -7.95 -1.20 -10.35
N LYS A 23 -7.93 -2.46 -10.80
CA LYS A 23 -7.13 -2.89 -11.97
C LYS A 23 -7.60 -2.18 -13.23
N GLU A 24 -8.91 -2.07 -13.43
CA GLU A 24 -9.50 -1.34 -14.55
C GLU A 24 -9.11 0.15 -14.51
N ALA A 25 -9.22 0.79 -13.36
CA ALA A 25 -8.81 2.19 -13.19
C ALA A 25 -7.33 2.40 -13.53
N PHE A 26 -6.44 1.51 -13.10
CA PHE A 26 -5.01 1.58 -13.43
C PHE A 26 -4.78 1.42 -14.94
N LYS A 27 -5.47 0.47 -15.57
CA LYS A 27 -5.38 0.22 -17.01
C LYS A 27 -5.85 1.44 -17.82
N LEU A 28 -6.99 2.02 -17.47
CA LEU A 28 -7.54 3.22 -18.10
C LEU A 28 -6.62 4.44 -17.91
N ALA A 29 -5.94 4.53 -16.78
CA ALA A 29 -4.98 5.59 -16.49
C ALA A 29 -3.60 5.38 -17.15
N GLY A 30 -3.38 4.28 -17.89
CA GLY A 30 -2.08 3.96 -18.50
C GLY A 30 -1.00 3.59 -17.48
N ILE A 31 -1.38 3.10 -16.31
CA ILE A 31 -0.45 2.67 -15.25
C ILE A 31 -0.14 1.18 -15.48
N ASP A 32 0.67 0.89 -16.49
CA ASP A 32 0.86 -0.46 -17.05
C ASP A 32 2.30 -0.97 -17.05
N ARG A 33 3.24 -0.23 -16.45
CA ARG A 33 4.67 -0.63 -16.37
C ARG A 33 4.83 -2.09 -15.97
N MET A 34 5.76 -2.79 -16.61
CA MET A 34 6.07 -4.18 -16.27
C MET A 34 6.72 -4.26 -14.89
N VAL A 35 6.27 -5.21 -14.08
CA VAL A 35 6.80 -5.54 -12.76
C VAL A 35 7.07 -7.03 -12.66
N THR A 36 8.14 -7.38 -11.96
CA THR A 36 8.43 -8.76 -11.58
C THR A 36 7.71 -9.07 -10.28
N ILE A 37 6.99 -10.18 -10.24
CA ILE A 37 6.40 -10.75 -9.03
C ILE A 37 6.82 -12.21 -8.89
N LEU A 38 6.72 -12.75 -7.68
CA LEU A 38 6.83 -14.19 -7.46
C LEU A 38 5.46 -14.83 -7.67
N ASP A 39 5.42 -15.89 -8.47
CA ASP A 39 4.22 -16.72 -8.58
C ASP A 39 3.94 -17.39 -7.23
N PRO A 40 2.76 -17.24 -6.63
CA PRO A 40 2.47 -17.80 -5.31
C PRO A 40 2.40 -19.33 -5.28
N LEU A 41 2.24 -20.00 -6.43
CA LEU A 41 2.19 -21.46 -6.55
C LEU A 41 3.58 -22.04 -6.80
N THR A 42 4.36 -21.43 -7.70
CA THR A 42 5.66 -21.97 -8.12
C THR A 42 6.87 -21.31 -7.45
N ASN A 43 6.68 -20.13 -6.83
CA ASN A 43 7.75 -19.22 -6.36
C ASN A 43 8.72 -18.77 -7.46
N GLU A 44 8.36 -18.93 -8.73
CA GLU A 44 9.19 -18.44 -9.84
C GLU A 44 8.91 -16.96 -10.12
N GLU A 45 9.92 -16.26 -10.63
CA GLU A 45 9.76 -14.88 -11.08
C GLU A 45 8.96 -14.82 -12.38
N ILE A 46 7.86 -14.08 -12.35
CA ILE A 46 7.04 -13.81 -13.53
C ILE A 46 6.88 -12.30 -13.72
N LYS A 47 6.75 -11.88 -14.98
CA LYS A 47 6.54 -10.47 -15.34
C LYS A 47 5.07 -10.23 -15.64
N LYS A 48 4.48 -9.21 -15.00
CA LYS A 48 3.10 -8.75 -15.24
C LYS A 48 3.06 -7.24 -15.38
N SER A 49 2.04 -6.72 -16.04
CA SER A 49 1.76 -5.29 -16.02
C SER A 49 1.31 -4.87 -14.62
N LEU A 50 1.67 -3.68 -14.16
CA LEU A 50 1.36 -3.23 -12.80
C LEU A 50 -0.15 -3.27 -12.48
N TYR A 51 -1.00 -2.92 -13.44
CA TYR A 51 -2.45 -2.98 -13.25
C TYR A 51 -2.95 -4.41 -12.96
N GLU A 52 -2.28 -5.46 -13.43
CA GLU A 52 -2.73 -6.86 -13.24
C GLU A 52 -2.59 -7.32 -11.79
N VAL A 53 -1.66 -6.70 -11.07
CA VAL A 53 -1.32 -7.03 -9.68
C VAL A 53 -1.84 -5.98 -8.70
N ALA A 54 -2.45 -4.89 -9.19
CA ALA A 54 -3.02 -3.83 -8.36
C ALA A 54 -4.11 -4.37 -7.41
N SER A 55 -4.12 -3.83 -6.19
CA SER A 55 -5.07 -4.21 -5.14
C SER A 55 -5.29 -3.08 -4.13
N SER A 56 -6.38 -3.17 -3.38
CA SER A 56 -6.67 -2.28 -2.25
C SER A 56 -5.54 -2.29 -1.20
N HIS A 57 -4.97 -3.46 -0.93
CA HIS A 57 -3.85 -3.59 -0.01
C HIS A 57 -2.59 -2.89 -0.53
N MET A 58 -2.29 -3.02 -1.83
CA MET A 58 -1.20 -2.28 -2.46
C MET A 58 -1.41 -0.77 -2.32
N ALA A 59 -2.62 -0.28 -2.60
CA ALA A 59 -2.95 1.14 -2.44
C ALA A 59 -2.73 1.62 -0.99
N ARG A 60 -3.15 0.83 0.00
CA ARG A 60 -2.90 1.13 1.42
C ARG A 60 -1.41 1.20 1.74
N ARG A 61 -0.60 0.24 1.27
CA ARG A 61 0.86 0.22 1.49
C ARG A 61 1.53 1.44 0.86
N THR A 62 1.16 1.78 -0.37
CA THR A 62 1.67 2.96 -1.07
C THR A 62 1.28 4.25 -0.34
N PHE A 63 0.03 4.37 0.12
CA PHE A 63 -0.43 5.51 0.89
C PHE A 63 0.37 5.71 2.17
N ILE A 64 0.57 4.64 2.96
CA ILE A 64 1.33 4.71 4.21
C ILE A 64 2.80 5.08 3.95
N GLY A 65 3.43 4.46 2.95
CA GLY A 65 4.82 4.78 2.58
C GLY A 65 5.00 6.24 2.16
N ASN A 66 4.05 6.77 1.37
CA ASN A 66 4.09 8.17 0.93
C ASN A 66 3.87 9.15 2.09
N ILE A 67 2.99 8.84 3.04
CA ILE A 67 2.80 9.68 4.23
C ILE A 67 4.03 9.63 5.12
N TYR A 68 4.61 8.45 5.32
CA TYR A 68 5.81 8.29 6.15
C TYR A 68 6.96 9.15 5.63
N LYS A 69 7.20 9.18 4.31
CA LYS A 69 8.17 10.07 3.66
C LYS A 69 7.98 11.55 4.00
N LYS A 70 6.73 12.01 4.09
CA LYS A 70 6.40 13.42 4.34
C LYS A 70 6.44 13.81 5.81
N VAL A 71 5.85 12.98 6.67
CA VAL A 71 5.64 13.31 8.09
C VAL A 71 6.84 12.88 8.95
N LYS A 72 7.56 11.82 8.55
CA LYS A 72 8.73 11.22 9.23
C LYS A 72 8.53 10.84 10.72
N ASP A 73 7.38 11.16 11.34
CA ASP A 73 6.97 10.72 12.68
C ASP A 73 6.22 9.38 12.63
N PRO A 74 6.83 8.30 13.12
CA PRO A 74 6.20 6.99 13.13
C PRO A 74 4.92 6.87 13.97
N ASN A 75 4.81 7.62 15.06
CA ASN A 75 3.68 7.53 15.98
C ASN A 75 2.44 8.15 15.35
N LEU A 76 2.61 9.30 14.68
CA LEU A 76 1.53 9.96 13.95
C LEU A 76 1.04 9.11 12.78
N VAL A 77 1.95 8.56 11.96
CA VAL A 77 1.56 7.71 10.83
C VAL A 77 0.96 6.39 11.31
N GLY A 78 1.47 5.82 12.40
CA GLY A 78 0.92 4.62 13.03
C GLY A 78 -0.54 4.81 13.46
N ALA A 79 -0.83 5.91 14.16
CA ALA A 79 -2.19 6.27 14.58
C ALA A 79 -3.14 6.47 13.38
N LEU A 80 -2.72 7.23 12.36
CA LEU A 80 -3.51 7.48 11.15
C LEU A 80 -3.81 6.20 10.36
N SER A 81 -2.85 5.28 10.32
CA SER A 81 -2.98 4.02 9.59
C SER A 81 -3.57 2.89 10.44
N GLY A 82 -4.03 3.17 11.66
CA GLY A 82 -4.66 2.20 12.55
C GLY A 82 -3.73 1.06 13.00
N HIS A 83 -2.42 1.28 12.99
CA HIS A 83 -1.45 0.33 13.51
C HIS A 83 -1.24 0.55 15.00
N LYS A 84 -1.07 -0.55 15.75
CA LYS A 84 -0.60 -0.47 17.13
C LYS A 84 0.83 0.08 17.15
N GLU A 85 1.10 0.96 18.11
CA GLU A 85 2.44 1.51 18.36
C GLU A 85 3.47 0.37 18.50
N GLY A 86 4.62 0.52 17.85
CA GLY A 86 5.67 -0.50 17.83
C GLY A 86 5.35 -1.79 17.06
N SER A 87 4.24 -1.85 16.31
CA SER A 87 3.90 -3.08 15.57
C SER A 87 4.91 -3.43 14.48
N LYS A 88 5.26 -4.73 14.39
CA LYS A 88 6.14 -5.27 13.34
C LYS A 88 5.60 -5.00 11.92
N ALA A 89 4.29 -4.90 11.76
CA ALA A 89 3.65 -4.56 10.48
C ALA A 89 4.01 -3.13 10.03
N PHE A 90 4.05 -2.17 10.97
CA PHE A 90 4.41 -0.79 10.68
C PHE A 90 5.93 -0.61 10.46
N SER A 91 6.77 -1.32 11.20
CA SER A 91 8.24 -1.22 11.06
C SER A 91 8.75 -1.46 9.63
N ARG A 92 8.03 -2.26 8.83
CA ARG A 92 8.36 -2.51 7.42
C ARG A 92 8.42 -1.23 6.57
N TYR A 93 7.65 -0.20 6.89
CA TYR A 93 7.70 1.06 6.13
C TYR A 93 8.92 1.91 6.47
N ARG A 94 9.50 1.74 7.67
CA ARG A 94 10.76 2.41 8.06
C ARG A 94 11.96 1.81 7.34
N GLU A 95 11.98 0.48 7.20
CA GLU A 95 13.09 -0.26 6.60
C GLU A 95 13.21 -0.04 5.08
N ILE A 96 12.11 0.30 4.40
CA ILE A 96 12.08 0.46 2.94
C ILE A 96 12.69 1.80 2.49
N ASP A 97 12.80 2.80 3.37
CA ASP A 97 13.23 4.14 2.99
C ASP A 97 14.75 4.37 3.14
N GLU A 98 15.52 3.75 2.25
CA GLU A 98 16.97 4.00 2.11
C GLU A 98 17.29 5.44 1.66
N GLU A 99 16.34 6.13 1.03
CA GLU A 99 16.49 7.52 0.60
C GLU A 99 16.52 8.46 1.80
N MET A 100 15.66 8.24 2.80
CA MET A 100 15.70 8.97 4.07
C MET A 100 17.04 8.79 4.82
N LYS A 101 17.66 7.60 4.76
CA LYS A 101 19.00 7.39 5.33
C LYS A 101 20.06 8.23 4.61
N LYS A 102 20.00 8.28 3.27
CA LYS A 102 20.90 9.12 2.47
C LYS A 102 20.71 10.61 2.77
N GLU A 103 19.47 11.08 2.86
CA GLU A 103 19.16 12.47 3.24
C GLU A 103 19.75 12.83 4.61
N LEU A 104 19.66 11.93 5.60
CA LEU A 104 20.22 12.15 6.94
C LEU A 104 21.75 12.23 6.94
N VAL A 105 22.43 11.40 6.14
CA VAL A 105 23.90 11.47 6.00
C VAL A 105 24.31 12.78 5.34
N ASN A 106 23.61 13.21 4.29
CA ASN A 106 23.89 14.46 3.59
C ASN A 106 23.68 15.73 4.45
N LEU A 107 22.96 15.65 5.57
CA LEU A 107 22.81 16.76 6.52
C LEU A 107 24.03 16.93 7.46
N LEU A 108 24.95 15.94 7.46
CA LEU A 108 26.16 15.95 8.29
C LEU A 108 27.40 16.45 7.52
N ASP A 109 27.29 16.61 6.20
CA ASP A 109 28.29 17.24 5.32
C ASP A 109 28.08 18.76 5.24
#